data_AF-A0A8T3SIY0-F1
#
_entry.id   AF-A0A8T3SIY0-F1
#
_cell.length_a   1.000
_cell.length_b   1.000
_cell.length_c   1.000
_cell.angle_alpha   90.00
_cell.angle_beta   90.00
_cell.angle_gamma   90.00
#
_symmetry.space_group_name_H-M   'P 1'
#
loop_
_entity.id
_entity.type
_entity.pdbx_description
1 polymer ?
#
loop_
_entity_poly.entity_id
_entity_poly.type
_entity_poly.pdbx_seq_one_letter_code
_entity_poly.pdbx_strand_id
1 'polypeptide(L)'
;MSVNWNEILTEIVNKFSADIGIIHRLNFEDDHLYSVVRVGVFPPEVIQFTQRVPIGKGISGMTVQTKKPLVFNNLLTATSPIIRPGARTVGIRGMVCVPIFLNQEVIGTLGLGCAHEREFTTEEIAQISEIANQYAYELCREANYV
;
A
#
# COMPACT_ATOMS: atom_id res chain seq x y z
N MET A 1 7.88 21.51 -9.24
CA MET A 1 6.92 21.49 -8.12
C MET A 1 7.06 20.16 -7.42
N SER A 2 7.11 20.13 -6.09
CA SER A 2 7.14 18.88 -5.31
C SER A 2 5.76 18.24 -5.34
N VAL A 3 5.71 16.90 -5.35
CA VAL A 3 4.45 16.16 -5.31
C VAL A 3 3.81 16.30 -3.93
N ASN A 4 2.49 16.55 -3.89
CA ASN A 4 1.74 16.54 -2.64
C ASN A 4 1.12 15.15 -2.42
N TRP A 5 1.90 14.25 -1.82
CA TRP A 5 1.47 12.87 -1.58
C TRP A 5 0.21 12.75 -0.73
N ASN A 6 -0.02 13.68 0.20
CA ASN A 6 -1.19 13.65 1.07
C ASN A 6 -2.47 13.94 0.29
N GLU A 7 -2.43 14.95 -0.59
CA GLU A 7 -3.54 15.29 -1.47
C GLU A 7 -3.85 14.17 -2.46
N ILE A 8 -2.82 13.65 -3.15
CA ILE A 8 -2.97 12.53 -4.10
C ILE A 8 -3.57 11.30 -3.42
N LEU A 9 -3.02 10.89 -2.27
CA LEU A 9 -3.53 9.71 -1.59
C LEU A 9 -4.96 9.94 -1.05
N THR A 10 -5.28 11.15 -0.62
CA THR A 10 -6.64 11.52 -0.19
C THR A 10 -7.64 11.41 -1.35
N GLU A 11 -7.28 11.89 -2.54
CA GLU A 11 -8.11 11.74 -3.74
C GLU A 11 -8.32 10.28 -4.12
N ILE A 12 -7.27 9.46 -4.06
CA ILE A 12 -7.36 8.02 -4.35
C ILE A 12 -8.28 7.33 -3.32
N VAL A 13 -8.08 7.59 -2.03
CA VAL A 13 -8.91 7.03 -0.95
C VAL A 13 -10.38 7.38 -1.18
N ASN A 14 -10.68 8.65 -1.50
CA ASN A 14 -12.05 9.10 -1.79
C ASN A 14 -12.61 8.47 -3.06
N LYS A 15 -11.83 8.42 -4.15
CA LYS A 15 -12.24 7.88 -5.45
C LYS A 15 -12.69 6.42 -5.34
N PHE A 16 -12.00 5.64 -4.53
CA PHE A 16 -12.32 4.23 -4.32
C PHE A 16 -13.17 3.98 -3.07
N SER A 17 -13.71 5.01 -2.41
CA SER A 17 -14.49 4.87 -1.17
C SER A 17 -13.79 3.98 -0.12
N ALA A 18 -12.48 4.16 0.01
CA ALA A 18 -11.68 3.50 1.04
C ALA A 18 -11.70 4.33 2.33
N ASP A 19 -11.40 3.70 3.47
CA ASP A 19 -11.33 4.37 4.76
C ASP A 19 -9.89 4.83 5.08
N ILE A 20 -8.92 4.07 4.59
CA ILE A 20 -7.49 4.36 4.76
C ILE A 20 -6.71 4.14 3.47
N GLY A 21 -5.58 4.82 3.37
CA GLY A 21 -4.59 4.62 2.31
C GLY A 21 -3.17 4.71 2.84
N ILE A 22 -2.23 4.04 2.19
CA ILE A 22 -0.80 4.14 2.46
C ILE A 22 0.01 3.98 1.18
N ILE A 23 1.00 4.85 0.99
CA ILE A 23 2.02 4.68 -0.05
C ILE A 23 3.34 4.35 0.64
N HIS A 24 3.99 3.30 0.17
CA HIS A 24 5.34 2.97 0.56
C HIS A 24 6.30 3.10 -0.62
N ARG A 25 7.52 3.53 -0.34
CA ARG A 25 8.64 3.52 -1.27
C ARG A 25 9.62 2.42 -0.89
N LEU A 26 10.12 1.69 -1.88
CA LEU A 26 11.17 0.70 -1.70
C LEU A 26 12.54 1.39 -1.65
N ASN A 27 13.34 1.05 -0.64
CA ASN A 27 14.77 1.32 -0.63
C ASN A 27 15.50 0.05 -1.09
N PHE A 28 16.25 0.16 -2.17
CA PHE A 28 16.99 -0.96 -2.78
C PHE A 28 18.28 -1.30 -2.03
N GLU A 29 18.77 -0.41 -1.15
CA GLU A 29 20.01 -0.64 -0.41
C GLU A 29 19.82 -1.56 0.79
N ASP A 30 18.64 -1.53 1.41
CA ASP A 30 18.35 -2.29 2.63
C ASP A 30 17.20 -3.29 2.52
N ASP A 31 16.57 -3.44 1.34
CA ASP A 31 15.41 -4.31 1.10
C ASP A 31 14.20 -4.00 2.00
N HIS A 32 13.94 -2.71 2.27
CA HIS A 32 12.77 -2.27 3.04
C HIS A 32 11.91 -1.25 2.30
N LEU A 33 10.61 -1.38 2.52
CA LEU A 33 9.61 -0.37 2.22
C LEU A 33 9.53 0.65 3.36
N TYR A 34 9.45 1.93 3.04
CA TYR A 34 9.27 3.03 3.97
C TYR A 34 7.97 3.77 3.67
N SER A 35 7.18 4.06 4.71
CA SER A 35 5.95 4.84 4.56
C SER A 35 6.27 6.27 4.10
N VAL A 36 5.76 6.65 2.92
CA VAL A 36 5.87 8.01 2.37
C VAL A 36 4.74 8.87 2.91
N VAL A 37 3.52 8.32 2.87
CA VAL A 37 2.32 9.02 3.32
C VAL A 37 1.26 8.01 3.78
N ARG A 38 0.40 8.46 4.68
CA ARG A 38 -0.75 7.72 5.22
C ARG A 38 -1.96 8.67 5.26
N VAL A 39 -3.13 8.17 4.88
CA VAL A 39 -4.41 8.88 4.97
C VAL A 39 -5.41 8.01 5.71
N GLY A 40 -6.19 8.62 6.61
CA GLY A 40 -7.15 7.93 7.49
C GLY A 40 -6.57 7.59 8.87
N VAL A 41 -7.36 6.89 9.68
CA VAL A 41 -7.00 6.58 11.07
C VAL A 41 -6.28 5.24 11.16
N PHE A 42 -5.04 5.27 11.63
CA PHE A 42 -4.23 4.07 11.88
C PHE A 42 -3.95 3.92 13.38
N PRO A 43 -4.19 2.73 13.98
CA PRO A 43 -3.72 2.45 15.33
C PRO A 43 -2.20 2.58 15.46
N PRO A 44 -1.66 2.98 16.63
CA PRO A 44 -0.22 3.19 16.84
C PRO A 44 0.64 1.97 16.46
N GLU A 45 0.18 0.77 16.79
CA GLU A 45 0.89 -0.47 16.48
C GLU A 45 1.01 -0.69 14.96
N VAL A 46 0.02 -0.25 14.20
CA VAL A 46 -0.01 -0.39 12.74
C VAL A 46 0.89 0.62 12.09
N ILE A 47 0.89 1.86 12.60
CA ILE A 47 1.88 2.86 12.23
C ILE A 47 3.29 2.28 12.42
N GLN A 48 3.58 1.69 13.58
CA GLN A 48 4.90 1.16 13.89
C GLN A 48 5.36 0.11 12.88
N PHE A 49 4.50 -0.87 12.55
CA PHE A 49 4.93 -1.96 11.66
C PHE A 49 4.79 -1.66 10.17
N THR A 50 4.08 -0.60 9.77
CA THR A 50 3.98 -0.12 8.38
C THR A 50 4.98 0.99 8.06
N GLN A 51 5.56 1.65 9.07
CA GLN A 51 6.57 2.69 8.87
C GLN A 51 7.80 2.16 8.11
N ARG A 52 8.19 0.91 8.41
CA ARG A 52 9.32 0.20 7.78
C ARG A 52 8.99 -1.28 7.63
N VAL A 53 8.89 -1.79 6.41
CA VAL A 53 8.44 -3.15 6.10
C VAL A 53 9.50 -3.89 5.30
N PRO A 54 10.09 -5.00 5.79
CA PRO A 54 10.99 -5.82 4.99
C PRO A 54 10.26 -6.44 3.79
N ILE A 55 10.96 -6.59 2.65
CA ILE A 55 10.45 -7.39 1.52
C ILE A 55 10.05 -8.80 2.01
N GLY A 56 8.94 -9.32 1.48
CA GLY A 56 8.41 -10.64 1.84
C GLY A 56 7.76 -10.73 3.22
N LYS A 57 7.54 -9.60 3.91
CA LYS A 57 6.85 -9.57 5.21
C LYS A 57 5.62 -8.67 5.16
N GLY A 58 4.50 -9.16 5.70
CA GLY A 58 3.24 -8.40 5.66
C GLY A 58 2.72 -8.23 4.23
N ILE A 59 1.60 -7.53 4.09
CA ILE A 59 0.93 -7.36 2.79
C ILE A 59 1.83 -6.59 1.82
N SER A 60 2.29 -5.39 2.18
CA SER A 60 3.12 -4.56 1.29
C SER A 60 4.45 -5.22 0.90
N GLY A 61 5.14 -5.86 1.84
CA GLY A 61 6.39 -6.57 1.54
C GLY A 61 6.18 -7.77 0.61
N MET A 62 5.06 -8.48 0.75
CA MET A 62 4.70 -9.59 -0.16
C MET A 62 4.23 -9.08 -1.53
N THR A 63 3.55 -7.94 -1.61
CA THR A 63 3.20 -7.29 -2.88
C THR A 63 4.46 -6.99 -3.71
N VAL A 64 5.52 -6.48 -3.08
CA VAL A 64 6.82 -6.28 -3.74
C VAL A 64 7.43 -7.62 -4.16
N GLN A 65 7.53 -8.58 -3.23
CA GLN A 65 8.18 -9.86 -3.49
C GLN A 65 7.51 -10.65 -4.63
N THR A 66 6.18 -10.63 -4.69
CA THR A 66 5.41 -11.36 -5.71
C THR A 66 5.24 -10.58 -7.00
N LYS A 67 5.56 -9.28 -7.01
CA LYS A 67 5.30 -8.34 -8.10
C LYS A 67 3.82 -8.39 -8.58
N LYS A 68 2.88 -8.63 -7.65
CA LYS A 68 1.44 -8.82 -7.94
C LYS A 68 0.56 -8.07 -6.93
N PRO A 69 -0.62 -7.59 -7.35
CA PRO A 69 -1.63 -7.13 -6.42
C PRO A 69 -1.99 -8.21 -5.40
N LEU A 70 -2.17 -7.82 -4.13
CA LEU A 70 -2.72 -8.66 -3.09
C LEU A 70 -4.05 -8.07 -2.64
N VAL A 71 -5.09 -8.90 -2.61
CA VAL A 71 -6.47 -8.49 -2.28
C VAL A 71 -7.01 -9.41 -1.20
N PHE A 72 -7.69 -8.83 -0.23
CA PHE A 72 -8.36 -9.54 0.85
C PHE A 72 -9.75 -8.96 1.06
N ASN A 73 -10.78 -9.78 0.90
CA ASN A 73 -12.17 -9.32 1.09
C ASN A 73 -12.47 -9.10 2.58
N ASN A 74 -11.84 -9.89 3.44
CA ASN A 74 -11.87 -9.73 4.89
C ASN A 74 -10.55 -10.21 5.55
N LEU A 75 -9.71 -9.29 6.00
CA LEU A 75 -8.46 -9.57 6.73
C LEU A 75 -8.68 -10.28 8.08
N LEU A 76 -9.84 -10.10 8.70
CA LEU A 76 -10.17 -10.74 9.98
C LEU A 76 -10.53 -12.22 9.84
N THR A 77 -10.91 -12.68 8.65
CA THR A 77 -11.21 -14.10 8.40
C THR A 77 -10.18 -14.76 7.51
N ALA A 78 -9.37 -13.99 6.77
CA ALA A 78 -8.30 -14.51 5.95
C ALA A 78 -7.29 -15.33 6.78
N THR A 79 -6.95 -16.52 6.29
CA THR A 79 -6.03 -17.47 6.92
C THR A 79 -4.61 -17.37 6.37
N SER A 80 -4.33 -16.36 5.54
CA SER A 80 -3.04 -16.20 4.89
C SER A 80 -1.92 -15.93 5.92
N PRO A 81 -0.80 -16.67 5.86
CA PRO A 81 0.34 -16.48 6.77
C PRO A 81 1.04 -15.12 6.61
N ILE A 82 0.69 -14.39 5.54
CA ILE A 82 1.19 -13.04 5.24
C ILE A 82 0.62 -12.00 6.21
N ILE A 83 -0.58 -12.25 6.75
CA ILE A 83 -1.29 -11.29 7.60
C ILE A 83 -0.65 -11.28 8.98
N ARG A 84 -0.01 -10.16 9.34
CA ARG A 84 0.56 -9.97 10.68
C ARG A 84 -0.56 -9.92 11.73
N PRO A 85 -0.34 -10.42 12.96
CA PRO A 85 -1.35 -10.35 14.02
C PRO A 85 -1.90 -8.93 14.26
N GLY A 86 -1.02 -7.92 14.24
CA GLY A 86 -1.40 -6.51 14.38
C GLY A 86 -2.17 -5.91 13.19
N ALA A 87 -2.23 -6.58 12.03
CA ALA A 87 -3.07 -6.10 10.92
C ALA A 87 -4.57 -6.23 11.24
N ARG A 88 -4.95 -7.11 12.17
CA ARG A 88 -6.34 -7.33 12.59
C ARG A 88 -6.86 -6.26 13.56
N THR A 89 -5.98 -5.49 14.19
CA THR A 89 -6.37 -4.48 15.19
C THR A 89 -6.87 -3.18 14.54
N VAL A 90 -6.61 -2.97 13.24
CA VAL A 90 -7.08 -1.79 12.48
C VAL A 90 -8.58 -1.82 12.23
N GLY A 91 -9.25 -2.95 12.44
CA GLY A 91 -10.66 -3.11 12.05
C GLY A 91 -10.88 -3.12 10.54
N ILE A 92 -9.80 -3.10 9.73
CA ILE A 92 -9.86 -3.21 8.27
C ILE A 92 -10.22 -4.64 7.91
N ARG A 93 -11.23 -4.76 7.05
CA ARG A 93 -11.72 -6.05 6.53
C ARG A 93 -11.34 -6.13 5.05
N GLY A 94 -11.87 -5.25 4.21
CA GLY A 94 -11.48 -5.17 2.81
C GLY A 94 -10.13 -4.48 2.62
N MET A 95 -9.25 -5.04 1.79
CA MET A 95 -7.93 -4.46 1.50
C MET A 95 -7.46 -4.83 0.11
N VAL A 96 -6.83 -3.87 -0.58
CA VAL A 96 -6.04 -4.10 -1.79
C VAL A 96 -4.68 -3.42 -1.64
N CYS A 97 -3.62 -4.11 -2.06
CA CYS A 97 -2.28 -3.55 -2.15
C CYS A 97 -1.67 -3.86 -3.50
N VAL A 98 -1.42 -2.82 -4.30
CA VAL A 98 -0.84 -2.94 -5.65
C VAL A 98 0.65 -2.57 -5.63
N PRO A 99 1.49 -3.24 -6.43
CA PRO A 99 2.86 -2.80 -6.66
C PRO A 99 2.88 -1.53 -7.53
N ILE A 100 3.82 -0.63 -7.25
CA ILE A 100 4.10 0.54 -8.09
C ILE A 100 5.32 0.20 -8.95
N PHE A 101 5.13 0.17 -10.26
CA PHE A 101 6.16 -0.14 -11.23
C PHE A 101 6.74 1.11 -11.87
N LEU A 102 8.07 1.18 -11.93
CA LEU A 102 8.80 2.03 -12.85
C LEU A 102 9.55 1.12 -13.83
N ASN A 103 9.11 1.12 -15.09
CA ASN A 103 9.53 0.13 -16.07
C ASN A 103 9.18 -1.31 -15.63
N GLN A 104 10.18 -2.17 -15.41
CA GLN A 104 10.00 -3.57 -14.99
C GLN A 104 10.27 -3.80 -13.49
N GLU A 105 10.62 -2.74 -12.76
CA GLU A 105 10.96 -2.82 -11.35
C GLU A 105 9.88 -2.24 -10.45
N VAL A 106 9.64 -2.93 -9.33
CA VAL A 106 8.75 -2.45 -8.29
C VAL A 106 9.53 -1.47 -7.42
N ILE A 107 9.06 -0.23 -7.36
CA ILE A 107 9.70 0.85 -6.59
C ILE A 107 8.93 1.20 -5.31
N GLY A 108 7.80 0.55 -5.07
CA GLY A 108 6.91 0.89 -3.97
C GLY A 108 5.59 0.13 -4.02
N THR A 109 4.66 0.51 -3.14
CA THR A 109 3.30 -0.04 -3.10
C THR A 109 2.28 1.03 -2.77
N LEU A 110 1.07 0.86 -3.28
CA LEU A 110 -0.13 1.60 -2.87
C LEU A 110 -1.12 0.62 -2.23
N GLY A 111 -1.46 0.85 -0.97
CA GLY A 111 -2.44 0.08 -0.22
C GLY A 111 -3.68 0.90 0.11
N LEU A 112 -4.87 0.32 -0.07
CA LEU A 112 -6.16 0.88 0.30
C LEU A 112 -6.92 -0.11 1.19
N GLY A 113 -7.51 0.38 2.28
CA GLY A 113 -8.24 -0.45 3.25
C GLY A 113 -9.63 0.11 3.55
N CYS A 114 -10.57 -0.81 3.78
CA CYS A 114 -11.95 -0.54 4.17
C CYS A 114 -12.28 -1.20 5.52
N ALA A 115 -13.00 -0.50 6.40
CA ALA A 115 -13.48 -1.01 7.69
C ALA A 115 -14.60 -2.05 7.54
N HIS A 116 -15.20 -2.15 6.35
CA HIS A 116 -16.21 -3.13 5.98
C HIS A 116 -15.60 -4.18 5.03
N GLU A 117 -16.26 -5.35 4.92
CA GLU A 117 -15.88 -6.34 3.92
C GLU A 117 -16.05 -5.74 2.53
N ARG A 118 -15.05 -5.90 1.69
CA ARG A 118 -15.07 -5.32 0.35
C ARG A 118 -14.36 -6.22 -0.63
N GLU A 119 -15.03 -6.52 -1.72
CA GLU A 119 -14.43 -7.16 -2.88
C GLU A 119 -13.99 -6.05 -3.84
N PHE A 120 -12.69 -5.94 -4.09
CA PHE A 120 -12.17 -5.06 -5.14
C PHE A 120 -12.25 -5.80 -6.47
N THR A 121 -12.93 -5.23 -7.47
CA THR A 121 -13.07 -5.89 -8.78
C THR A 121 -11.76 -5.85 -9.56
N THR A 122 -11.65 -6.69 -10.59
CA THR A 122 -10.48 -6.69 -11.49
C THR A 122 -10.28 -5.33 -12.15
N GLU A 123 -11.37 -4.65 -12.51
CA GLU A 123 -11.37 -3.31 -13.10
C GLU A 123 -10.90 -2.26 -12.09
N GLU A 124 -11.38 -2.30 -10.84
CA GLU A 124 -10.89 -1.41 -9.78
C GLU A 124 -9.39 -1.63 -9.52
N ILE A 125 -8.95 -2.88 -9.41
CA ILE A 125 -7.52 -3.21 -9.19
C ILE A 125 -6.66 -2.68 -10.35
N ALA A 126 -7.13 -2.82 -11.59
CA ALA A 126 -6.44 -2.30 -12.78
C ALA A 126 -6.35 -0.76 -12.73
N GLN A 127 -7.45 -0.07 -12.41
CA GLN A 127 -7.47 1.39 -12.28
C GLN A 127 -6.56 1.88 -11.14
N ILE A 128 -6.59 1.22 -9.98
CA ILE A 128 -5.71 1.54 -8.85
C ILE A 128 -4.25 1.36 -9.26
N SER A 129 -3.92 0.28 -9.96
CA SER A 129 -2.57 0.01 -10.46
C SER A 129 -2.11 1.05 -11.48
N GLU A 130 -2.98 1.45 -12.41
CA GLU A 130 -2.68 2.49 -13.39
C GLU A 130 -2.39 3.83 -12.71
N ILE A 131 -3.27 4.26 -11.80
CA ILE A 131 -3.08 5.50 -11.02
C ILE A 131 -1.78 5.44 -10.21
N ALA A 132 -1.49 4.31 -9.56
CA ALA A 132 -0.26 4.17 -8.78
C ALA A 132 0.99 4.30 -9.65
N ASN A 133 0.98 3.73 -10.86
CA ASN A 133 2.09 3.79 -11.80
C ASN A 133 2.29 5.18 -12.44
N GLN A 134 1.25 6.02 -12.50
CA GLN A 134 1.38 7.40 -12.99
C GLN A 134 2.34 8.23 -12.13
N TYR A 135 2.47 7.92 -10.85
CA TYR A 135 3.34 8.64 -9.90
C TYR A 135 4.68 7.92 -9.66
N ALA A 136 4.99 6.88 -10.45
CA ALA A 136 6.16 6.05 -10.19
C ALA A 136 7.48 6.83 -10.33
N TYR A 137 7.56 7.73 -11.32
CA TYR A 137 8.78 8.51 -11.55
C TYR A 137 9.08 9.43 -10.35
N GLU A 138 8.06 10.12 -9.83
CA GLU A 138 8.18 11.03 -8.70
C GLU A 138 8.50 10.28 -7.41
N LEU A 139 7.85 9.14 -7.18
CA LEU A 139 8.14 8.28 -6.02
C LEU A 139 9.60 7.82 -6.00
N CYS A 140 10.13 7.44 -7.16
CA CYS A 140 11.53 7.03 -7.32
C CYS A 140 12.49 8.19 -7.06
N ARG A 141 12.23 9.38 -7.62
CA ARG A 141 13.16 10.53 -7.54
C ARG A 141 13.34 11.05 -6.11
N GLU A 142 12.31 11.00 -5.28
CA GLU A 142 12.40 11.45 -3.88
C GLU A 142 13.28 10.54 -2.99
N ALA A 143 13.76 9.40 -3.50
CA ALA A 143 14.76 8.58 -2.80
C ALA A 143 16.15 9.23 -2.78
N ASN A 144 16.45 10.15 -3.71
CA ASN A 144 17.78 10.75 -3.88
C ASN A 144 18.00 12.03 -3.04
N TYR A 145 17.13 12.34 -2.08
CA TYR A 145 17.18 13.57 -1.27
C TYR A 145 17.31 13.32 0.24
N VAL A 146 17.74 12.12 0.64
CA VAL A 146 18.03 11.80 2.06
C VAL A 146 19.51 11.53 2.24
#